data_AF-A0AAD6A820-F1
#
_entry.id   AF-A0AAD6A820-F1
#
_cell.length_a   1.000
_cell.length_b   1.000
_cell.length_c   1.000
_cell.angle_alpha   90.00
_cell.angle_beta   90.00
_cell.angle_gamma   90.00
#
_symmetry.space_group_name_H-M   'P 1'
#
loop_
_entity.id
_entity.type
_entity.pdbx_description
1 polymer ?
#
loop_
_entity_poly.entity_id
_entity_poly.type
_entity_poly.pdbx_seq_one_letter_code
_entity_poly.pdbx_strand_id
1 'polypeptide(L)'
;MTEYAGINIGPVHKKDVMRASAMLEHDIQYAVILAFDVKVERESQEMADSLGVRIFSAEIIYHLFDAFTKYREDYKKAKQEEFKNIAVFPAKVKVLPQFIFNSRDPIVMGVTIEAGVLRQGTPLCVPAKGFVDIGIVTSIEMNHKSVESAKKGQEVCIKIEPIPGEAPKMFGRHFEATDMLVTKITRESIDALKNWFRDEMTKGDWQLIMELKKTFEII
;
A
#
# COMPACT_ATOMS: atom_id res chain seq x y z
N MET A 1 4.99 24.17 5.83
CA MET A 1 6.04 23.58 4.97
C MET A 1 5.90 24.24 3.62
N THR A 2 6.94 24.87 3.10
CA THR A 2 6.93 25.45 1.74
C THR A 2 6.84 24.32 0.72
N GLU A 3 5.89 24.42 -0.20
CA GLU A 3 5.56 23.38 -1.21
C GLU A 3 6.60 23.27 -2.35
N TYR A 4 7.73 23.98 -2.24
CA TYR A 4 8.79 24.04 -3.25
C TYR A 4 10.15 24.31 -2.60
N ALA A 5 11.22 23.82 -3.23
CA ALA A 5 12.62 24.00 -2.79
C ALA A 5 13.28 25.28 -3.33
N GLY A 6 12.74 25.88 -4.38
CA GLY A 6 13.27 27.12 -4.95
C GLY A 6 12.39 27.69 -6.07
N ILE A 7 12.44 29.01 -6.22
CA ILE A 7 11.79 29.77 -7.31
C ILE A 7 12.82 30.79 -7.80
N ASN A 8 12.98 30.89 -9.12
CA ASN A 8 13.86 31.86 -9.78
C ASN A 8 13.21 32.35 -11.08
N ILE A 9 13.69 33.48 -11.59
CA ILE A 9 13.34 34.02 -12.91
C ILE A 9 14.55 33.87 -13.83
N GLY A 10 14.29 33.47 -15.09
CA GLY A 10 15.30 33.34 -16.14
C GLY A 10 15.58 31.88 -16.52
N PRO A 11 16.59 31.64 -17.38
CA PRO A 11 16.94 30.30 -17.86
C PRO A 11 17.26 29.33 -16.72
N VAL A 12 17.13 28.03 -16.98
CA VAL A 12 17.54 26.98 -16.03
C VAL A 12 19.06 26.80 -16.09
N HIS A 13 19.73 27.03 -14.96
CA HIS A 13 21.18 26.92 -14.82
C HIS A 13 21.58 25.69 -13.97
N LYS A 14 22.87 25.31 -14.04
CA LYS A 14 23.43 24.21 -13.22
C LYS A 14 23.13 24.31 -11.72
N LYS A 15 23.11 25.54 -11.17
CA LYS A 15 22.76 25.77 -9.75
C LYS A 15 21.33 25.33 -9.41
N ASP A 16 20.39 25.44 -10.35
CA ASP A 16 19.00 25.04 -10.15
C ASP A 16 18.90 23.51 -10.15
N VAL A 17 19.66 22.85 -11.03
CA VAL A 17 19.80 21.39 -11.08
C VAL A 17 20.43 20.84 -9.80
N MET A 18 21.51 21.44 -9.32
CA MET A 18 22.17 21.06 -8.06
C MET A 18 21.27 21.23 -6.84
N ARG A 19 20.36 22.21 -6.86
CA ARG A 19 19.38 22.37 -5.80
C ARG A 19 18.30 21.28 -5.87
N ALA A 20 17.80 20.99 -7.06
CA ALA A 20 16.79 19.96 -7.28
C ALA A 20 17.33 18.55 -6.98
N SER A 21 18.63 18.29 -7.22
CA SER A 21 19.23 16.98 -6.96
C SER A 21 19.27 16.61 -5.47
N ALA A 22 19.29 17.59 -4.56
CA ALA A 22 19.17 17.32 -3.13
C ALA A 22 17.86 16.59 -2.77
N MET A 23 16.82 16.71 -3.59
CA MET A 23 15.56 15.99 -3.38
C MET A 23 15.66 14.49 -3.71
N LEU A 24 16.70 14.04 -4.43
CA LEU A 24 16.88 12.61 -4.73
C LEU A 24 17.09 11.77 -3.46
N GLU A 25 17.72 12.35 -2.44
CA GLU A 25 17.94 11.70 -1.14
C GLU A 25 16.68 11.71 -0.25
N HIS A 26 15.71 12.57 -0.56
CA HIS A 26 14.47 12.71 0.20
C HIS A 26 13.32 11.95 -0.45
N ASP A 27 12.93 12.36 -1.65
CA ASP A 27 11.89 11.71 -2.45
C ASP A 27 12.08 12.08 -3.92
N ILE A 28 12.39 11.07 -4.72
CA ILE A 28 12.72 11.19 -6.15
C ILE A 28 11.61 11.91 -6.92
N GLN A 29 10.35 11.79 -6.51
CA GLN A 29 9.24 12.46 -7.20
C GLN A 29 9.32 14.00 -7.15
N TYR A 30 10.13 14.55 -6.23
CA TYR A 30 10.36 15.98 -6.08
C TYR A 30 11.73 16.44 -6.61
N ALA A 31 12.55 15.53 -7.14
CA ALA A 31 13.79 15.87 -7.85
C ALA A 31 13.47 16.36 -9.28
N VAL A 32 12.73 17.47 -9.35
CA VAL A 32 12.17 18.00 -10.60
C VAL A 32 12.38 19.51 -10.73
N ILE A 33 12.39 20.00 -11.97
CA ILE A 33 12.36 21.42 -12.30
C ILE A 33 11.19 21.68 -13.25
N LEU A 34 10.36 22.69 -12.93
CA LEU A 34 9.31 23.18 -13.81
C LEU A 34 9.77 24.49 -14.47
N ALA A 35 10.12 24.43 -15.75
CA ALA A 35 10.61 25.54 -16.56
C ALA A 35 9.47 26.12 -17.42
N PHE A 36 8.88 27.23 -16.95
CA PHE A 36 7.79 27.92 -17.65
C PHE A 36 8.34 29.03 -18.54
N ASP A 37 8.14 28.92 -19.85
CA ASP A 37 8.53 29.92 -20.86
C ASP A 37 9.98 30.43 -20.71
N VAL A 38 10.89 29.52 -20.38
CA VAL A 38 12.32 29.81 -20.22
C VAL A 38 13.17 28.75 -20.90
N LYS A 39 14.35 29.17 -21.36
CA LYS A 39 15.33 28.25 -21.96
C LYS A 39 15.99 27.39 -20.89
N VAL A 40 16.25 26.14 -21.23
CA VAL A 40 17.13 25.24 -20.46
C VAL A 40 18.49 25.25 -21.13
N GLU A 41 19.54 25.65 -20.41
CA GLU A 41 20.90 25.61 -20.97
C GLU A 41 21.33 24.17 -21.22
N ARG A 42 22.08 23.92 -22.30
CA ARG A 42 22.50 22.55 -22.68
C ARG A 42 23.25 21.85 -21.55
N GLU A 43 24.18 22.56 -20.91
CA GLU A 43 24.96 21.99 -19.81
C GLU A 43 24.10 21.69 -18.55
N SER A 44 22.98 22.40 -18.38
CA SER A 44 22.01 22.12 -17.31
C SER A 44 21.22 20.85 -17.61
N GLN A 45 20.77 20.66 -18.86
CA GLN A 45 20.09 19.44 -19.27
C GLN A 45 21.00 18.21 -19.12
N GLU A 46 22.25 18.30 -19.60
CA GLU A 46 23.25 17.22 -19.47
C GLU A 46 23.50 16.85 -18.00
N MET A 47 23.60 17.85 -17.11
CA MET A 47 23.75 17.61 -15.67
C MET A 47 22.50 16.98 -15.06
N ALA A 48 21.30 17.43 -15.47
CA ALA A 48 20.05 16.90 -14.96
C ALA A 48 19.87 15.42 -15.32
N ASP A 49 20.18 15.06 -16.56
CA ASP A 49 20.14 13.66 -17.03
C ASP A 49 21.15 12.79 -16.26
N SER A 50 22.36 13.30 -16.02
CA SER A 50 23.40 12.59 -15.26
C SER A 50 23.05 12.38 -13.79
N LEU A 51 22.38 13.34 -13.16
CA LEU A 51 22.01 13.27 -11.74
C LEU A 51 20.65 12.59 -11.53
N GLY A 52 19.85 12.41 -12.58
CA GLY A 52 18.49 11.89 -12.47
C GLY A 52 17.46 12.94 -12.06
N VAL A 53 17.73 14.23 -12.30
CA VAL A 53 16.77 15.32 -12.09
C VAL A 53 15.90 15.47 -13.34
N ARG A 54 14.58 15.49 -13.18
CA ARG A 54 13.65 15.62 -14.31
C ARG A 54 13.27 17.07 -14.57
N ILE A 55 13.52 17.57 -15.78
CA ILE A 55 13.11 18.92 -16.20
C ILE A 55 11.84 18.81 -17.06
N PHE A 56 10.80 19.52 -16.65
CA PHE A 56 9.60 19.76 -17.46
C PHE A 56 9.68 21.17 -18.02
N SER A 57 9.52 21.33 -19.34
CA SER A 57 9.56 22.64 -20.00
C SER A 57 8.31 22.83 -20.85
N ALA A 58 7.62 23.96 -20.67
CA ALA A 58 6.50 24.34 -21.53
C ALA A 58 6.24 25.85 -21.49
N GLU A 59 5.61 26.36 -22.55
CA GLU A 59 5.19 27.77 -22.68
C GLU A 59 3.80 28.03 -22.08
N ILE A 60 3.12 26.98 -21.59
CA ILE A 60 1.77 27.04 -20.98
C ILE A 60 1.80 26.35 -19.63
N ILE A 61 1.39 27.06 -18.57
CA ILE A 61 1.47 26.59 -17.17
C ILE A 61 0.69 25.27 -16.97
N TYR A 62 -0.48 25.11 -17.59
CA TYR A 62 -1.28 23.89 -17.47
C TYR A 62 -0.55 22.65 -17.98
N HIS A 63 0.22 22.75 -19.07
CA HIS A 63 0.99 21.62 -19.57
C HIS A 63 2.09 21.18 -18.60
N LEU A 64 2.72 22.11 -17.88
CA LEU A 64 3.67 21.76 -16.82
C LEU A 64 2.98 21.03 -15.67
N PHE A 65 1.82 21.53 -15.25
CA PHE A 65 1.06 20.93 -14.16
C PHE A 65 0.60 19.51 -14.52
N ASP A 66 0.06 19.32 -15.72
CA ASP A 66 -0.41 18.02 -16.21
C ASP A 66 0.76 17.04 -16.34
N ALA A 67 1.89 17.47 -16.91
CA ALA A 67 3.07 16.63 -17.06
C ALA A 67 3.65 16.21 -15.71
N PHE A 68 3.73 17.14 -14.74
CA PHE A 68 4.21 16.86 -13.40
C PHE A 68 3.25 15.95 -12.63
N THR A 69 1.94 16.22 -12.70
CA THR A 69 0.92 15.40 -12.03
C THR A 69 0.94 13.97 -12.56
N LYS A 70 0.98 13.80 -13.89
CA LYS A 70 1.11 12.49 -14.52
C LYS A 70 2.37 11.77 -14.07
N TYR A 71 3.51 12.44 -14.05
CA TYR A 71 4.76 11.86 -13.57
C TYR A 71 4.66 11.35 -12.13
N ARG A 72 4.03 12.14 -11.23
CA ARG A 72 3.81 11.73 -9.84
C ARG A 72 2.85 10.56 -9.72
N GLU A 73 1.77 10.54 -10.51
CA GLU A 73 0.83 9.43 -10.54
C GLU A 73 1.49 8.14 -11.04
N ASP A 74 2.28 8.22 -12.10
CA ASP A 74 2.99 7.07 -12.66
C ASP A 74 4.05 6.55 -11.66
N TYR A 75 4.79 7.44 -10.99
CA TYR A 75 5.73 7.08 -9.92
C TYR A 75 5.02 6.40 -8.75
N LYS A 76 3.89 6.96 -8.29
CA LYS A 76 3.10 6.39 -7.21
C LYS A 76 2.55 5.02 -7.59
N LYS A 77 2.01 4.84 -8.80
CA LYS A 77 1.51 3.55 -9.29
C LYS A 77 2.62 2.50 -9.35
N ALA A 78 3.80 2.86 -9.85
CA ALA A 78 4.95 1.96 -9.86
C ALA A 78 5.34 1.51 -8.45
N LYS A 79 5.34 2.45 -7.48
CA LYS A 79 5.59 2.14 -6.08
C LYS A 79 4.49 1.31 -5.43
N GLN A 80 3.22 1.57 -5.75
CA GLN A 80 2.12 0.73 -5.29
C GLN A 80 2.25 -0.70 -5.80
N GLU A 81 2.67 -0.92 -7.05
CA GLU A 81 2.89 -2.27 -7.56
C GLU A 81 4.09 -2.95 -6.88
N GLU A 82 5.20 -2.23 -6.69
CA GLU A 82 6.40 -2.72 -5.97
C GLU A 82 6.06 -3.15 -4.53
N PHE A 83 5.26 -2.35 -3.83
CA PHE A 83 4.91 -2.59 -2.43
C PHE A 83 3.59 -3.35 -2.23
N LYS A 84 2.93 -3.81 -3.30
CA LYS A 84 1.61 -4.47 -3.25
C LYS A 84 1.57 -5.68 -2.33
N ASN A 85 2.62 -6.51 -2.37
CA ASN A 85 2.74 -7.73 -1.56
C ASN A 85 3.23 -7.46 -0.14
N ILE A 86 3.79 -6.28 0.12
CA ILE A 86 4.28 -5.84 1.43
C ILE A 86 3.16 -5.14 2.20
N ALA A 87 2.33 -4.38 1.50
CA ALA A 87 1.22 -3.62 2.06
C ALA A 87 0.09 -4.54 2.53
N VAL A 88 -0.07 -4.65 3.84
CA VAL A 88 -1.13 -5.44 4.47
C VAL A 88 -2.20 -4.49 4.99
N PHE A 89 -3.32 -4.40 4.26
CA PHE A 89 -4.46 -3.60 4.68
C PHE A 89 -5.08 -4.19 5.95
N PRO A 90 -5.51 -3.35 6.91
CA PRO A 90 -6.03 -3.82 8.17
C PRO A 90 -7.43 -4.43 7.98
N ALA A 91 -7.68 -5.59 8.56
CA ALA A 91 -9.03 -6.14 8.66
C ALA A 91 -9.25 -6.96 9.93
N LYS A 92 -10.51 -6.98 10.39
CA LYS A 92 -11.04 -7.93 11.35
C LYS A 92 -12.06 -8.80 10.65
N VAL A 93 -11.90 -10.11 10.79
CA VAL A 93 -12.64 -11.11 10.02
C VAL A 93 -13.26 -12.09 11.01
N LYS A 94 -14.58 -12.18 10.97
CA LYS A 94 -15.35 -13.12 11.79
C LYS A 94 -15.78 -14.31 10.95
N VAL A 95 -15.54 -15.51 11.44
CA VAL A 95 -15.93 -16.74 10.76
C VAL A 95 -17.44 -16.98 10.92
N LEU A 96 -18.10 -17.42 9.85
CA LEU A 96 -19.50 -17.84 9.88
C LEU A 96 -19.57 -19.35 10.15
N PRO A 97 -20.01 -19.80 11.34
CA PRO A 97 -19.93 -21.21 11.75
C PRO A 97 -20.65 -22.19 10.81
N GLN A 98 -21.75 -21.75 10.20
CA GLN A 98 -22.55 -22.56 9.27
C GLN A 98 -21.94 -22.67 7.86
N PHE A 99 -20.87 -21.93 7.56
CA PHE A 99 -20.26 -21.87 6.23
C PHE A 99 -18.80 -22.32 6.25
N ILE A 100 -18.54 -23.53 6.74
CA ILE A 100 -17.20 -24.15 6.71
C ILE A 100 -17.20 -25.22 5.63
N PHE A 101 -16.53 -24.97 4.51
CA PHE A 101 -16.53 -25.85 3.34
C PHE A 101 -15.33 -26.79 3.31
N ASN A 102 -14.16 -26.32 3.75
CA ASN A 102 -12.98 -27.15 3.97
C ASN A 102 -12.22 -26.67 5.21
N SER A 103 -11.87 -27.59 6.10
CA SER A 103 -11.30 -27.25 7.42
C SER A 103 -9.79 -27.19 7.46
N ARG A 104 -9.09 -27.63 6.39
CA ARG A 104 -7.63 -27.63 6.28
C ARG A 104 -7.16 -27.71 4.83
N ASP A 105 -6.11 -26.94 4.53
CA ASP A 105 -5.22 -27.05 3.37
C ASP A 105 -5.90 -27.35 2.00
N PRO A 106 -6.49 -26.34 1.34
CA PRO A 106 -6.70 -24.97 1.83
C PRO A 106 -7.94 -24.89 2.74
N ILE A 107 -7.92 -24.00 3.72
CA ILE A 107 -9.13 -23.70 4.50
C ILE A 107 -10.08 -22.92 3.59
N VAL A 108 -11.36 -23.33 3.53
CA VAL A 108 -12.39 -22.63 2.75
C VAL A 108 -13.59 -22.37 3.65
N MET A 109 -13.93 -21.11 3.86
CA MET A 109 -15.00 -20.71 4.78
C MET A 109 -15.66 -19.37 4.43
N GLY A 110 -16.93 -19.24 4.79
CA GLY A 110 -17.65 -17.99 4.82
C GLY A 110 -17.23 -17.14 6.02
N VAL A 111 -17.04 -15.85 5.78
CA VAL A 111 -16.64 -14.88 6.79
C VAL A 111 -17.40 -13.56 6.62
N THR A 112 -17.52 -12.80 7.70
CA THR A 112 -17.97 -11.40 7.70
C THR A 112 -16.79 -10.49 8.00
N ILE A 113 -16.63 -9.41 7.24
CA ILE A 113 -15.63 -8.38 7.53
C ILE A 113 -16.20 -7.43 8.59
N GLU A 114 -15.66 -7.48 9.81
CA GLU A 114 -16.15 -6.68 10.94
C GLU A 114 -15.59 -5.25 10.92
N ALA A 115 -14.36 -5.10 10.45
CA ALA A 115 -13.70 -3.82 10.29
C ALA A 115 -12.63 -3.90 9.21
N GLY A 116 -12.36 -2.76 8.57
CA GLY A 116 -11.30 -2.66 7.58
C GLY A 116 -11.64 -3.21 6.21
N VAL A 117 -10.59 -3.64 5.49
CA VAL A 117 -10.68 -4.24 4.16
C VAL A 117 -9.74 -5.45 4.07
N LEU A 118 -10.31 -6.60 3.77
CA LEU A 118 -9.55 -7.82 3.49
C LEU A 118 -9.22 -7.85 1.99
N ARG A 119 -7.96 -8.08 1.65
CA ARG A 119 -7.51 -8.24 0.25
C ARG A 119 -6.93 -9.63 0.01
N GLN A 120 -6.95 -10.10 -1.23
CA GLN A 120 -6.15 -11.26 -1.61
C GLN A 120 -4.66 -11.00 -1.31
N GLY A 121 -3.91 -12.05 -0.96
CA GLY A 121 -2.53 -11.99 -0.47
C GLY A 121 -2.38 -11.64 1.01
N THR A 122 -3.47 -11.39 1.73
CA THR A 122 -3.40 -10.94 3.13
C THR A 122 -3.13 -12.12 4.09
N PRO A 123 -2.08 -12.05 4.94
CA PRO A 123 -1.87 -13.01 6.00
C PRO A 123 -2.86 -12.78 7.17
N LEU A 124 -3.41 -13.87 7.71
CA LEU A 124 -4.33 -13.85 8.84
C LEU A 124 -3.75 -14.57 10.06
N CYS A 125 -4.07 -14.07 11.25
CA CYS A 125 -3.72 -14.70 12.52
C CYS A 125 -4.86 -14.56 13.56
N VAL A 126 -4.76 -15.34 14.64
CA VAL A 126 -5.66 -15.28 15.80
C VAL A 126 -4.89 -14.73 17.00
N PRO A 127 -5.05 -13.44 17.36
CA PRO A 127 -4.31 -12.84 18.48
C PRO A 127 -4.58 -13.53 19.82
N ALA A 128 -5.84 -13.88 20.10
CA ALA A 128 -6.27 -14.46 21.38
C ALA A 128 -5.67 -15.85 21.68
N LYS A 129 -5.11 -16.52 20.67
CA LYS A 129 -4.48 -17.86 20.81
C LYS A 129 -2.95 -17.80 20.77
N GLY A 130 -2.36 -16.69 21.19
CA GLY A 130 -0.91 -16.48 21.10
C GLY A 130 -0.47 -16.25 19.66
N PHE A 131 -1.25 -15.45 18.91
CA PHE A 131 -0.96 -15.08 17.52
C PHE A 131 -0.79 -16.26 16.58
N VAL A 132 -1.69 -17.25 16.66
CA VAL A 132 -1.63 -18.40 15.74
C VAL A 132 -1.78 -17.90 14.31
N ASP A 133 -0.74 -18.07 13.51
CA ASP A 133 -0.72 -17.76 12.10
C ASP A 133 -1.55 -18.79 11.32
N ILE A 134 -2.63 -18.34 10.69
CA ILE A 134 -3.61 -19.22 10.05
C ILE A 134 -3.19 -19.54 8.61
N GLY A 135 -2.69 -18.54 7.89
CA GLY A 135 -2.35 -18.66 6.47
C GLY A 135 -2.54 -17.35 5.71
N ILE A 136 -2.51 -17.45 4.39
CA ILE A 136 -2.64 -16.33 3.44
C ILE A 136 -3.93 -16.49 2.66
N VAL A 137 -4.73 -15.42 2.57
CA VAL A 137 -5.95 -15.40 1.76
C VAL A 137 -5.58 -15.41 0.28
N THR A 138 -5.85 -16.48 -0.45
CA THR A 138 -5.53 -16.60 -1.89
C THR A 138 -6.74 -16.45 -2.80
N SER A 139 -7.97 -16.49 -2.26
CA SER A 139 -9.19 -16.17 -3.01
C SER A 139 -10.23 -15.54 -2.09
N ILE A 140 -11.00 -14.61 -2.65
CA ILE A 140 -12.19 -14.03 -2.04
C ILE A 140 -13.31 -14.11 -3.08
N GLU A 141 -14.45 -14.68 -2.69
CA GLU A 141 -15.63 -14.80 -3.54
C GLU A 141 -16.85 -14.16 -2.87
N MET A 142 -17.57 -13.36 -3.65
CA MET A 142 -18.82 -12.73 -3.25
C MET A 142 -19.87 -13.03 -4.31
N ASN A 143 -20.98 -13.66 -3.91
CA ASN A 143 -22.04 -14.06 -4.84
C ASN A 143 -21.53 -14.85 -6.07
N HIS A 144 -20.66 -15.85 -5.83
CA HIS A 144 -20.00 -16.68 -6.86
C HIS A 144 -19.12 -15.93 -7.86
N LYS A 145 -18.71 -14.69 -7.55
CA LYS A 145 -17.75 -13.92 -8.33
C LYS A 145 -16.48 -13.71 -7.53
N SER A 146 -15.34 -13.96 -8.16
CA SER A 146 -14.04 -13.63 -7.59
C SER A 146 -13.92 -12.11 -7.47
N VAL A 147 -13.47 -11.65 -6.30
CA VAL A 147 -13.22 -10.23 -6.01
C VAL A 147 -11.83 -10.08 -5.39
N GLU A 148 -11.18 -8.95 -5.65
CA GLU A 148 -9.84 -8.68 -5.11
C GLU A 148 -9.87 -8.29 -3.63
N SER A 149 -11.01 -7.79 -3.13
CA SER A 149 -11.16 -7.32 -1.76
C SER A 149 -12.60 -7.39 -1.26
N ALA A 150 -12.74 -7.42 0.08
CA ALA A 150 -13.99 -7.32 0.80
C ALA A 150 -13.87 -6.31 1.95
N LYS A 151 -14.85 -5.41 2.07
CA LYS A 151 -14.90 -4.32 3.05
C LYS A 151 -15.85 -4.65 4.20
N LYS A 152 -15.74 -3.88 5.29
CA LYS A 152 -16.63 -3.94 6.45
C LYS A 152 -18.11 -4.13 6.07
N GLY A 153 -18.76 -5.07 6.75
CA GLY A 153 -20.17 -5.43 6.61
C GLY A 153 -20.46 -6.44 5.50
N GLN A 154 -19.48 -6.76 4.65
CA GLN A 154 -19.65 -7.75 3.60
C GLN A 154 -19.41 -9.16 4.14
N GLU A 155 -20.23 -10.09 3.65
CA GLU A 155 -20.06 -11.53 3.83
C GLU A 155 -19.49 -12.14 2.54
N VAL A 156 -18.39 -12.88 2.67
CA VAL A 156 -17.65 -13.44 1.54
C VAL A 156 -17.16 -14.84 1.88
N CYS A 157 -16.94 -15.67 0.86
CA CYS A 157 -16.19 -16.91 1.00
C CYS A 157 -14.71 -16.61 0.78
N ILE A 158 -13.84 -17.11 1.65
CA ILE A 158 -12.39 -16.98 1.50
C ILE A 158 -11.73 -18.34 1.43
N LYS A 159 -10.67 -18.42 0.62
CA LYS A 159 -9.72 -19.54 0.59
C LYS A 159 -8.42 -19.08 1.25
N ILE A 160 -7.99 -19.80 2.28
CA ILE A 160 -6.76 -19.54 3.02
C ILE A 160 -5.79 -20.71 2.80
N GLU A 161 -4.64 -20.40 2.22
CA GLU A 161 -3.55 -21.37 2.02
C GLU A 161 -2.53 -21.30 3.16
N PRO A 162 -1.88 -22.42 3.50
CA PRO A 162 -0.85 -22.45 4.53
C PRO A 162 0.31 -21.50 4.22
N ILE A 163 0.98 -21.02 5.27
CA ILE A 163 2.24 -20.30 5.11
C ILE A 163 3.31 -21.28 4.62
N PRO A 164 4.05 -20.99 3.54
CA PRO A 164 5.11 -21.86 3.05
C PRO A 164 6.15 -22.15 4.14
N GLY A 165 6.47 -23.44 4.33
CA GLY A 165 7.43 -23.88 5.35
C GLY A 165 6.84 -24.08 6.75
N GLU A 166 5.57 -23.77 6.98
CA GLU A 166 4.88 -24.03 8.24
C GLU A 166 3.90 -25.21 8.14
N ALA A 167 3.66 -25.88 9.26
CA ALA A 167 2.61 -26.90 9.34
C ALA A 167 1.22 -26.25 9.19
N PRO A 168 0.36 -26.77 8.31
CA PRO A 168 -0.94 -26.17 8.03
C PRO A 168 -1.85 -26.16 9.26
N LYS A 169 -2.51 -25.02 9.49
CA LYS A 169 -3.52 -24.91 10.54
C LYS A 169 -4.84 -25.52 10.10
N MET A 170 -5.67 -25.83 11.09
CA MET A 170 -6.94 -26.54 10.92
C MET A 170 -8.01 -25.86 11.76
N PHE A 171 -9.13 -25.55 11.12
CA PHE A 171 -10.35 -25.10 11.78
C PHE A 171 -10.92 -26.20 12.67
N GLY A 172 -11.35 -25.87 13.88
CA GLY A 172 -11.79 -26.82 14.90
C GLY A 172 -10.67 -27.44 15.73
N ARG A 173 -9.41 -27.09 15.47
CA ARG A 173 -8.24 -27.49 16.29
C ARG A 173 -7.39 -26.30 16.71
N HIS A 174 -6.96 -25.49 15.74
CA HIS A 174 -6.08 -24.35 16.01
C HIS A 174 -6.88 -23.07 16.24
N PHE A 175 -8.03 -22.94 15.59
CA PHE A 175 -8.97 -21.84 15.73
C PHE A 175 -10.39 -22.32 15.48
N GLU A 176 -11.38 -21.59 15.98
CA GLU A 176 -12.80 -21.88 15.93
C GLU A 176 -13.59 -20.66 15.48
N ALA A 177 -14.89 -20.81 15.24
CA ALA A 177 -15.69 -19.70 14.70
C ALA A 177 -15.93 -18.54 15.69
N THR A 178 -15.70 -18.78 16.98
CA THR A 178 -15.74 -17.75 18.03
C THR A 178 -14.47 -16.89 18.06
N ASP A 179 -13.37 -17.36 17.44
CA ASP A 179 -12.12 -16.61 17.37
C ASP A 179 -12.22 -15.48 16.35
N MET A 180 -11.73 -14.30 16.71
CA MET A 180 -11.58 -13.18 15.77
C MET A 180 -10.27 -13.34 14.99
N LEU A 181 -10.36 -13.41 13.68
CA LEU A 181 -9.19 -13.34 12.80
C LEU A 181 -8.84 -11.87 12.54
N VAL A 182 -7.56 -11.56 12.53
CA VAL A 182 -7.07 -10.25 12.12
C VAL A 182 -5.95 -10.38 11.11
N THR A 183 -5.78 -9.34 10.31
CA THR A 183 -4.66 -9.22 9.37
C THR A 183 -3.35 -9.09 10.13
N LYS A 184 -2.35 -9.91 9.78
CA LYS A 184 -1.02 -9.84 10.40
C LYS A 184 -0.23 -8.68 9.79
N ILE A 185 -0.21 -7.55 10.49
CA ILE A 185 0.53 -6.36 10.08
C ILE A 185 1.96 -6.37 10.62
N THR A 186 2.87 -5.73 9.92
CA THR A 186 4.27 -5.54 10.32
C THR A 186 4.63 -4.05 10.26
N ARG A 187 5.80 -3.67 10.80
CA ARG A 187 6.27 -2.29 10.68
C ARG A 187 6.41 -1.88 9.20
N GLU A 188 6.98 -2.76 8.40
CA GLU A 188 7.18 -2.58 6.97
C GLU A 188 5.85 -2.41 6.23
N SER A 189 4.85 -3.25 6.54
CA SER A 189 3.53 -3.16 5.90
C SER A 189 2.82 -1.83 6.24
N ILE A 190 2.96 -1.35 7.48
CA ILE A 190 2.41 -0.06 7.90
C ILE A 190 3.09 1.10 7.18
N ASP A 191 4.41 1.05 7.03
CA ASP A 191 5.15 2.12 6.36
C ASP A 191 4.86 2.13 4.86
N ALA A 192 4.68 0.96 4.21
CA ALA A 192 4.16 0.86 2.85
C ALA A 192 2.76 1.51 2.72
N LEU A 193 1.84 1.22 3.65
CA LEU A 193 0.51 1.85 3.65
C LEU A 193 0.57 3.38 3.77
N LYS A 194 1.43 3.91 4.64
CA LYS A 194 1.57 5.37 4.84
C LYS A 194 2.14 6.07 3.62
N ASN A 195 3.13 5.46 2.97
CA ASN A 195 3.89 6.09 1.89
C ASN A 195 3.17 5.98 0.55
N TRP A 196 2.53 4.84 0.27
CA TRP A 196 2.04 4.52 -1.08
C TRP A 196 0.54 4.30 -1.18
N PHE A 197 -0.13 3.91 -0.09
CA PHE A 197 -1.56 3.54 -0.10
C PHE A 197 -2.44 4.43 0.78
N ARG A 198 -1.93 5.60 1.20
CA ARG A 198 -2.64 6.49 2.13
C ARG A 198 -4.03 6.88 1.64
N ASP A 199 -4.17 7.13 0.34
CA ASP A 199 -5.43 7.57 -0.28
C ASP A 199 -6.44 6.42 -0.46
N GLU A 200 -6.00 5.17 -0.35
CA GLU A 200 -6.87 3.99 -0.35
C GLU A 200 -7.38 3.62 1.05
N MET A 201 -6.89 4.30 2.09
CA MET A 201 -7.18 4.03 3.49
C MET A 201 -8.18 5.04 4.04
N THR A 202 -9.25 4.54 4.63
CA THR A 202 -10.23 5.36 5.33
C THR A 202 -9.74 5.72 6.74
N LYS A 203 -10.40 6.69 7.38
CA LYS A 203 -10.15 7.01 8.80
C LYS A 203 -10.36 5.79 9.71
N GLY A 204 -11.33 4.94 9.39
CA GLY A 204 -11.59 3.70 10.13
C GLY A 204 -10.46 2.68 10.00
N ASP A 205 -9.86 2.58 8.82
CA ASP A 205 -8.72 1.69 8.58
C ASP A 205 -7.50 2.12 9.40
N TRP A 206 -7.23 3.44 9.47
CA TRP A 206 -6.15 3.96 10.31
C TRP A 206 -6.40 3.77 11.81
N GLN A 207 -7.65 3.88 12.25
CA GLN A 207 -8.02 3.54 13.63
C GLN A 207 -7.75 2.07 13.93
N LEU A 208 -8.08 1.17 13.00
CA LEU A 208 -7.80 -0.25 13.14
C LEU A 208 -6.29 -0.55 13.12
N ILE A 209 -5.49 0.14 12.29
CA ILE A 209 -4.02 0.04 12.35
C ILE A 209 -3.51 0.42 13.75
N MET A 210 -3.98 1.53 14.33
CA MET A 210 -3.56 1.94 15.67
C MET A 210 -3.94 0.91 16.74
N GLU A 211 -5.09 0.26 16.60
CA GLU A 211 -5.50 -0.84 17.47
C GLU A 211 -4.55 -2.04 17.32
N LEU A 212 -4.38 -2.54 16.09
CA LEU A 212 -3.54 -3.70 15.80
C LEU A 212 -2.08 -3.46 16.16
N LYS A 213 -1.55 -2.24 15.98
CA LYS A 213 -0.20 -1.87 16.44
C LYS A 213 0.00 -2.15 17.93
N LYS A 214 -1.00 -1.82 18.76
CA LYS A 214 -0.96 -2.11 20.20
C LYS A 214 -1.03 -3.62 20.45
N THR A 215 -1.90 -4.32 19.73
CA THR A 215 -2.06 -5.77 19.83
C THR A 215 -0.77 -6.52 19.49
N PHE A 216 -0.03 -6.09 18.46
CA PHE A 216 1.21 -6.71 18.02
C PHE A 216 2.48 -6.09 18.63
N GLU A 217 2.35 -5.15 19.58
CA GLU A 217 3.47 -4.45 20.21
C GLU A 217 4.44 -3.78 19.20
N ILE A 218 3.90 -3.28 18.08
CA ILE A 218 4.68 -2.63 17.02
C ILE A 218 4.93 -1.16 17.42
N ILE A 219 6.20 -0.82 17.65
CA ILE A 219 6.68 0.54 17.91
C ILE A 219 6.57 1.39 16.63
#